data_AF-A0A3B9ATN1-F1
#
_entry.id   AF-A0A3B9ATN1-F1
#
_cell.length_a   1.000
_cell.length_b   1.000
_cell.length_c   1.000
_cell.angle_alpha   90.00
_cell.angle_beta   90.00
_cell.angle_gamma   90.00
#
_symmetry.space_group_name_H-M   'P 1'
#
loop_
_entity.id
_entity.type
_entity.pdbx_description
1 polymer ?
#
loop_
_entity_poly.entity_id
_entity_poly.type
_entity_poly.pdbx_seq_one_letter_code
_entity_poly.pdbx_strand_id
1 'polypeptide(L)'
;MMKSLFQIFFFAAMLTAASASFAQPTKTSAGSGAWTTASTWIPSGVPATGDNVVIAAGHTVTTTGITRTGAVTVNGTLSSSGNFTAGSLSGTGTVTVTGATMRILSFGSLNTNTTFSGVITGKARFRKTGTGTFTYSGSGANTYSGNTEIQGGGTMRLGAANRIPDGSSLQLCGNSTFDLNGFNETIGDLNSTSGTCGSTFDHIVTNSSATPATLTIQLLDGGYGYYSGSITGKLNLVVSGGGNDAQQDLDGANTYTGTTLVSGGLLNILATAALPSATNITITSPGQVALNADATCNTLTLGSLLQFAGTTHGSTSSAASNKNDTYFYSTATGVLTATNGNVVKTSTKTGNWTDASVWSPSGVPATGDSVIIAATHTVTTTGITRTGSVRVNGTLSSSGNFTAGSLSGTG
;
A
#
# COMPACT_ATOMS: atom_id res chain seq x y z
N MET A 1 -50.26 -44.30 57.10
CA MET A 1 -49.39 -45.24 56.35
C MET A 1 -48.45 -44.40 55.49
N MET A 2 -47.31 -44.00 56.05
CA MET A 2 -45.98 -44.58 55.84
C MET A 2 -45.40 -44.38 54.42
N LYS A 3 -44.29 -43.61 54.38
CA LYS A 3 -43.09 -43.72 53.51
C LYS A 3 -43.33 -43.26 52.05
N SER A 4 -42.49 -42.47 51.39
CA SER A 4 -41.04 -42.31 51.49
C SER A 4 -40.60 -40.98 50.87
N LEU A 5 -39.70 -40.29 51.59
CA LEU A 5 -38.88 -39.19 51.12
C LEU A 5 -37.78 -39.78 50.20
N PHE A 6 -37.64 -39.31 48.96
CA PHE A 6 -36.40 -39.48 48.20
C PHE A 6 -36.14 -38.25 47.34
N GLN A 7 -35.18 -37.45 47.78
CA GLN A 7 -34.60 -36.35 47.03
C GLN A 7 -33.97 -36.88 45.74
N ILE A 8 -34.43 -36.38 44.59
CA ILE A 8 -33.70 -36.52 43.34
C ILE A 8 -32.97 -35.20 43.11
N PHE A 9 -31.65 -35.26 43.28
CA PHE A 9 -30.72 -34.21 42.90
C PHE A 9 -30.89 -33.88 41.41
N PHE A 10 -31.13 -32.61 41.11
CA PHE A 10 -31.06 -32.05 39.77
C PHE A 10 -29.58 -32.00 39.34
N PHE A 11 -29.07 -33.04 38.69
CA PHE A 11 -27.77 -32.97 38.02
C PHE A 11 -27.99 -32.31 36.65
N ALA A 12 -27.69 -31.03 36.55
CA ALA A 12 -27.57 -30.35 35.27
C ALA A 12 -26.36 -30.95 34.54
N ALA A 13 -26.59 -31.94 33.69
CA ALA A 13 -25.60 -32.36 32.71
C ALA A 13 -25.44 -31.22 31.72
N MET A 14 -24.41 -30.39 31.95
CA MET A 14 -23.87 -29.47 30.98
C MET A 14 -23.35 -30.33 29.82
N LEU A 15 -24.22 -30.59 28.85
CA LEU A 15 -23.85 -31.21 27.59
C LEU A 15 -22.98 -30.19 26.86
N THR A 16 -21.68 -30.20 27.13
CA THR A 16 -20.69 -29.68 26.20
C THR A 16 -20.84 -30.53 24.95
N ALA A 17 -21.64 -30.06 24.00
CA ALA A 17 -21.58 -30.54 22.64
C ALA A 17 -20.17 -30.24 22.16
N ALA A 18 -19.25 -31.19 22.37
CA ALA A 18 -18.11 -31.35 21.51
C ALA A 18 -18.72 -31.48 20.11
N SER A 19 -18.66 -30.39 19.33
CA SER A 19 -19.02 -30.42 17.93
C SER A 19 -18.10 -31.45 17.29
N ALA A 20 -18.58 -32.69 17.15
CA ALA A 20 -17.94 -33.67 16.30
C ALA A 20 -17.88 -33.03 14.93
N SER A 21 -16.69 -32.58 14.52
CA SER A 21 -16.45 -32.11 13.17
C SER A 21 -16.61 -33.33 12.26
N PHE A 22 -17.80 -33.53 11.70
CA PHE A 22 -17.94 -34.44 10.57
C PHE A 22 -17.00 -33.90 9.49
N ALA A 23 -15.98 -34.68 9.13
CA ALA A 23 -15.10 -34.34 8.03
C ALA A 23 -15.98 -34.16 6.79
N GLN A 24 -15.96 -32.97 6.21
CA GLN A 24 -16.78 -32.67 5.04
C GLN A 24 -16.39 -33.63 3.89
N PRO A 25 -17.35 -34.26 3.21
CA PRO A 25 -17.07 -35.15 2.09
C PRO A 25 -16.22 -34.43 1.03
N THR A 26 -15.24 -35.12 0.47
CA THR A 26 -14.38 -34.56 -0.59
C THR A 26 -14.82 -35.09 -1.95
N LYS A 27 -15.01 -34.18 -2.91
CA LYS A 27 -15.24 -34.45 -4.32
C LYS A 27 -14.02 -34.04 -5.12
N THR A 28 -13.45 -34.95 -5.89
CA THR A 28 -12.30 -34.67 -6.76
C THR A 28 -12.72 -34.71 -8.22
N SER A 29 -12.23 -33.80 -9.06
CA SER A 29 -12.55 -33.84 -10.48
C SER A 29 -12.00 -35.13 -11.11
N ALA A 30 -12.89 -35.91 -11.75
CA ALA A 30 -12.60 -37.11 -12.52
C ALA A 30 -11.94 -36.80 -13.88
N GLY A 31 -12.21 -35.61 -14.39
CA GLY A 31 -11.78 -35.10 -15.68
C GLY A 31 -12.23 -33.64 -15.85
N SER A 32 -11.97 -33.07 -17.02
CA SER A 32 -12.49 -31.75 -17.39
C SER A 32 -13.99 -31.81 -17.67
N GLY A 33 -14.72 -30.76 -17.28
CA GLY A 33 -16.16 -30.69 -17.51
C GLY A 33 -16.86 -29.59 -16.71
N ALA A 34 -18.18 -29.50 -16.85
CA ALA A 34 -18.97 -28.55 -16.10
C ALA A 34 -19.12 -28.99 -14.63
N TRP A 35 -19.10 -28.03 -13.71
CA TRP A 35 -19.29 -28.28 -12.28
C TRP A 35 -20.61 -29.03 -12.00
N THR A 36 -21.65 -28.74 -12.77
CA THR A 36 -22.99 -29.33 -12.66
C THR A 36 -23.10 -30.74 -13.25
N THR A 37 -22.06 -31.26 -13.89
CA THR A 37 -22.07 -32.60 -14.48
C THR A 37 -21.59 -33.62 -13.45
N ALA A 38 -22.44 -34.60 -13.11
CA ALA A 38 -22.15 -35.60 -12.07
C ALA A 38 -20.88 -36.44 -12.36
N SER A 39 -20.62 -36.77 -13.63
CA SER A 39 -19.45 -37.55 -14.06
C SER A 39 -18.14 -36.76 -14.04
N THR A 40 -18.19 -35.44 -13.86
CA THR A 40 -16.99 -34.62 -13.64
C THR A 40 -16.36 -34.88 -12.28
N TRP A 41 -17.03 -35.60 -11.38
CA TRP A 41 -16.61 -35.75 -9.98
C TRP A 41 -16.48 -37.22 -9.55
N ILE A 42 -15.53 -37.48 -8.66
CA ILE A 42 -15.36 -38.75 -7.96
C ILE A 42 -15.34 -38.47 -6.44
N PRO A 43 -16.15 -39.18 -5.63
CA PRO A 43 -17.22 -40.10 -6.04
C PRO A 43 -18.27 -39.40 -6.92
N SER A 44 -18.91 -40.14 -7.83
CA SER A 44 -19.89 -39.58 -8.79
C SER A 44 -20.97 -38.74 -8.10
N GLY A 45 -21.39 -37.67 -8.76
CA GLY A 45 -22.40 -36.74 -8.27
C GLY A 45 -21.85 -35.34 -8.04
N VAL A 46 -22.67 -34.34 -8.36
CA VAL A 46 -22.33 -32.92 -8.24
C VAL A 46 -22.00 -32.58 -6.78
N PRO A 47 -20.90 -31.85 -6.50
CA PRO A 47 -20.57 -31.43 -5.15
C PRO A 47 -21.70 -30.61 -4.54
N ALA A 48 -22.14 -30.93 -3.32
CA ALA A 48 -23.16 -30.21 -2.56
C ALA A 48 -22.54 -29.08 -1.72
N THR A 49 -23.28 -28.03 -1.33
CA THR A 49 -22.73 -26.76 -0.73
C THR A 49 -21.62 -26.94 0.33
N GLY A 50 -21.72 -27.96 1.19
CA GLY A 50 -20.74 -28.25 2.25
C GLY A 50 -19.59 -29.18 1.86
N ASP A 51 -19.56 -29.75 0.65
CA ASP A 51 -18.47 -30.65 0.27
C ASP A 51 -17.18 -29.88 0.01
N ASN A 52 -16.06 -30.46 0.45
CA ASN A 52 -14.73 -30.09 0.00
C ASN A 52 -14.55 -30.49 -1.47
N VAL A 53 -13.84 -29.67 -2.23
CA VAL A 53 -13.63 -29.91 -3.66
C VAL A 53 -12.15 -29.85 -4.01
N VAL A 54 -11.70 -30.79 -4.82
CA VAL A 54 -10.36 -30.80 -5.41
C VAL A 54 -10.50 -30.79 -6.94
N ILE A 55 -10.01 -29.75 -7.58
CA ILE A 55 -9.82 -29.74 -9.04
C ILE A 55 -8.42 -30.25 -9.31
N ALA A 56 -8.31 -31.50 -9.74
CA ALA A 56 -7.02 -32.15 -9.97
C ALA A 56 -6.22 -31.47 -11.09
N ALA A 57 -4.90 -31.66 -11.06
CA ALA A 57 -3.99 -31.12 -12.07
C ALA A 57 -4.37 -31.62 -13.47
N GLY A 58 -4.23 -30.75 -14.47
CA GLY A 58 -4.62 -31.04 -15.86
C GLY A 58 -6.13 -31.00 -16.15
N HIS A 59 -6.99 -30.93 -15.13
CA HIS A 59 -8.44 -30.82 -15.32
C HIS A 59 -8.88 -29.35 -15.39
N THR A 60 -9.86 -29.06 -16.23
CA THR A 60 -10.56 -27.77 -16.29
C THR A 60 -12.02 -27.97 -15.93
N VAL A 61 -12.45 -27.34 -14.82
CA VAL A 61 -13.84 -27.35 -14.38
C VAL A 61 -14.47 -25.99 -14.68
N THR A 62 -15.56 -25.98 -15.45
CA THR A 62 -16.30 -24.75 -15.78
C THR A 62 -17.53 -24.57 -14.90
N THR A 63 -17.89 -23.33 -14.59
CA THR A 63 -19.07 -23.01 -13.80
C THR A 63 -19.68 -21.66 -14.18
N THR A 64 -20.97 -21.47 -13.93
CA THR A 64 -21.71 -20.23 -14.17
C THR A 64 -21.90 -19.39 -12.90
N GLY A 65 -21.23 -19.78 -11.82
CA GLY A 65 -21.29 -19.13 -10.51
C GLY A 65 -21.81 -20.08 -9.43
N ILE A 66 -21.14 -20.09 -8.29
CA ILE A 66 -21.32 -21.09 -7.23
C ILE A 66 -21.10 -20.43 -5.88
N THR A 67 -21.93 -20.75 -4.90
CA THR A 67 -21.73 -20.38 -3.48
C THR A 67 -21.66 -21.64 -2.64
N ARG A 68 -20.58 -21.80 -1.87
CA ARG A 68 -20.29 -23.00 -1.07
C ARG A 68 -19.64 -22.64 0.25
N THR A 69 -19.75 -23.55 1.22
CA THR A 69 -19.15 -23.42 2.55
C THR A 69 -17.96 -24.36 2.76
N GLY A 70 -17.78 -25.38 1.91
CA GLY A 70 -16.61 -26.27 1.96
C GLY A 70 -15.35 -25.70 1.30
N ALA A 71 -14.21 -26.33 1.55
CA ALA A 71 -12.90 -25.94 1.01
C ALA A 71 -12.79 -26.23 -0.49
N VAL A 72 -12.00 -25.44 -1.22
CA VAL A 72 -11.68 -25.70 -2.63
C VAL A 72 -10.17 -25.70 -2.83
N THR A 73 -9.63 -26.82 -3.30
CA THR A 73 -8.24 -26.97 -3.74
C THR A 73 -8.19 -26.98 -5.26
N VAL A 74 -7.54 -26.00 -5.87
CA VAL A 74 -7.39 -25.88 -7.32
C VAL A 74 -5.95 -26.22 -7.70
N ASN A 75 -5.74 -27.41 -8.27
CA ASN A 75 -4.46 -27.83 -8.85
C ASN A 75 -4.50 -27.83 -10.39
N GLY A 76 -5.70 -27.87 -10.98
CA GLY A 76 -5.96 -27.66 -12.41
C GLY A 76 -6.48 -26.25 -12.70
N THR A 77 -7.59 -26.12 -13.42
CA THR A 77 -8.23 -24.85 -13.73
C THR A 77 -9.69 -24.82 -13.25
N LEU A 78 -10.03 -23.80 -12.46
CA LEU A 78 -11.41 -23.39 -12.19
C LEU A 78 -11.77 -22.21 -13.10
N SER A 79 -12.72 -22.39 -14.01
CA SER A 79 -13.18 -21.35 -14.93
C SER A 79 -14.63 -20.97 -14.62
N SER A 80 -14.87 -19.76 -14.10
CA SER A 80 -16.19 -19.29 -13.71
C SER A 80 -16.67 -18.16 -14.62
N SER A 81 -17.91 -18.17 -15.09
CA SER A 81 -18.54 -16.99 -15.74
C SER A 81 -19.42 -16.18 -14.78
N GLY A 82 -19.58 -16.65 -13.53
CA GLY A 82 -20.32 -15.99 -12.45
C GLY A 82 -19.49 -15.77 -11.18
N ASN A 83 -20.14 -15.27 -10.13
CA ASN A 83 -19.51 -15.14 -8.81
C ASN A 83 -19.17 -16.53 -8.24
N PHE A 84 -18.03 -16.65 -7.59
CA PHE A 84 -17.62 -17.89 -6.95
C PHE A 84 -17.30 -17.63 -5.48
N THR A 85 -17.92 -18.37 -4.57
CA THR A 85 -17.66 -18.31 -3.14
C THR A 85 -17.39 -19.69 -2.58
N ALA A 86 -16.35 -19.83 -1.78
CA ALA A 86 -16.03 -21.08 -1.08
C ALA A 86 -15.48 -20.85 0.34
N GLY A 87 -15.51 -21.91 1.13
CA GLY A 87 -15.02 -21.94 2.50
C GLY A 87 -13.56 -21.54 2.64
N SER A 88 -12.73 -21.99 1.70
CA SER A 88 -11.32 -21.62 1.60
C SER A 88 -10.79 -21.89 0.18
N LEU A 89 -9.61 -21.36 -0.13
CA LEU A 89 -8.89 -21.61 -1.37
C LEU A 89 -7.46 -22.07 -1.08
N SER A 90 -7.04 -23.15 -1.73
CA SER A 90 -5.67 -23.65 -1.76
C SER A 90 -5.31 -24.29 -3.10
N GLY A 91 -4.05 -24.68 -3.27
CA GLY A 91 -3.55 -25.35 -4.47
C GLY A 91 -2.66 -24.47 -5.35
N THR A 92 -2.25 -24.99 -6.50
CA THR A 92 -1.22 -24.42 -7.38
C THR A 92 -1.74 -24.05 -8.78
N GLY A 93 -3.04 -24.23 -9.01
CA GLY A 93 -3.67 -24.11 -10.33
C GLY A 93 -4.16 -22.71 -10.68
N THR A 94 -5.02 -22.62 -11.70
CA THR A 94 -5.57 -21.35 -12.18
C THR A 94 -7.02 -21.19 -11.74
N VAL A 95 -7.36 -20.03 -11.18
CA VAL A 95 -8.75 -19.60 -11.03
C VAL A 95 -9.01 -18.45 -12.00
N THR A 96 -9.95 -18.59 -12.91
CA THR A 96 -10.21 -17.58 -13.94
C THR A 96 -11.68 -17.20 -14.00
N VAL A 97 -11.94 -15.90 -14.12
CA VAL A 97 -13.26 -15.38 -14.47
C VAL A 97 -13.33 -15.14 -15.98
N THR A 98 -14.26 -15.83 -16.63
CA THR A 98 -14.54 -15.69 -18.05
C THR A 98 -15.72 -14.75 -18.30
N GLY A 99 -15.71 -14.10 -19.47
CA GLY A 99 -16.76 -13.18 -19.89
C GLY A 99 -16.47 -11.70 -19.61
N ALA A 100 -17.42 -10.84 -20.01
CA ALA A 100 -17.22 -9.40 -20.05
C ALA A 100 -17.56 -8.67 -18.74
N THR A 101 -18.26 -9.30 -17.80
CA THR A 101 -18.74 -8.70 -16.56
C THR A 101 -17.79 -8.99 -15.40
N MET A 102 -17.56 -7.99 -14.53
CA MET A 102 -16.83 -8.19 -13.28
C MET A 102 -17.56 -9.15 -12.34
N ARG A 103 -16.84 -10.14 -11.82
CA ARG A 103 -17.35 -11.12 -10.84
C ARG A 103 -16.53 -11.10 -9.56
N ILE A 104 -17.15 -11.53 -8.46
CA ILE A 104 -16.50 -11.63 -7.16
C ILE A 104 -16.08 -13.08 -6.93
N LEU A 105 -14.80 -13.27 -6.57
CA LEU A 105 -14.25 -14.51 -6.06
C LEU A 105 -14.03 -14.34 -4.55
N SER A 106 -14.80 -15.03 -3.72
CA SER A 106 -14.75 -14.87 -2.25
C SER A 106 -14.36 -16.16 -1.52
N PHE A 107 -13.37 -16.07 -0.64
CA PHE A 107 -12.81 -17.24 0.05
C PHE A 107 -12.52 -16.95 1.52
N GLY A 108 -12.70 -17.95 2.39
CA GLY A 108 -12.18 -17.93 3.75
C GLY A 108 -13.23 -18.03 4.87
N SER A 109 -14.51 -18.29 4.55
CA SER A 109 -15.56 -18.45 5.57
C SER A 109 -15.37 -19.64 6.52
N LEU A 110 -14.45 -20.57 6.21
CA LEU A 110 -14.03 -21.62 7.15
C LEU A 110 -13.08 -21.13 8.24
N ASN A 111 -12.60 -19.89 8.18
CA ASN A 111 -11.67 -19.30 9.14
C ASN A 111 -10.34 -20.06 9.29
N THR A 112 -10.02 -20.96 8.36
CA THR A 112 -8.78 -21.72 8.33
C THR A 112 -7.67 -20.93 7.67
N ASN A 113 -6.43 -21.15 8.11
CA ASN A 113 -5.26 -20.67 7.38
C ASN A 113 -5.07 -21.50 6.11
N THR A 114 -4.91 -20.86 4.95
CA THR A 114 -4.64 -21.54 3.69
C THR A 114 -3.52 -20.88 2.90
N THR A 115 -2.89 -21.68 2.04
CA THR A 115 -1.89 -21.21 1.09
C THR A 115 -2.39 -21.49 -0.32
N PHE A 116 -2.41 -20.45 -1.15
CA PHE A 116 -2.65 -20.57 -2.58
C PHE A 116 -1.38 -20.17 -3.33
N SER A 117 -0.88 -21.10 -4.13
CA SER A 117 0.32 -20.97 -4.95
C SER A 117 0.00 -20.89 -6.45
N GLY A 118 -1.27 -20.75 -6.79
CA GLY A 118 -1.74 -20.63 -8.16
C GLY A 118 -1.78 -19.20 -8.68
N VAL A 119 -2.56 -18.96 -9.73
CA VAL A 119 -2.81 -17.65 -10.31
C VAL A 119 -4.30 -17.38 -10.46
N ILE A 120 -4.70 -16.12 -10.33
CA ILE A 120 -6.06 -15.63 -10.53
C ILE A 120 -6.06 -14.65 -11.71
N THR A 121 -6.98 -14.84 -12.66
CA THR A 121 -7.03 -14.08 -13.91
C THR A 121 -8.44 -13.64 -14.29
N GLY A 122 -8.54 -12.69 -15.21
CA GLY A 122 -9.80 -12.28 -15.83
C GLY A 122 -10.50 -11.12 -15.12
N LYS A 123 -11.80 -10.94 -15.37
CA LYS A 123 -12.58 -9.84 -14.77
C LYS A 123 -13.06 -10.19 -13.37
N ALA A 124 -12.12 -10.39 -12.46
CA ALA A 124 -12.39 -10.79 -11.08
C ALA A 124 -12.05 -9.67 -10.08
N ARG A 125 -12.91 -9.50 -9.07
CA ARG A 125 -12.56 -8.94 -7.77
C ARG A 125 -12.25 -10.09 -6.82
N PHE A 126 -11.12 -10.02 -6.12
CA PHE A 126 -10.74 -11.01 -5.14
C PHE A 126 -11.15 -10.55 -3.74
N ARG A 127 -11.82 -11.42 -2.98
CA ARG A 127 -12.28 -11.11 -1.62
C ARG A 127 -11.85 -12.18 -0.63
N LYS A 128 -10.95 -11.83 0.27
CA LYS A 128 -10.65 -12.61 1.47
C LYS A 128 -11.67 -12.29 2.56
N THR A 129 -12.34 -13.32 3.08
CA THR A 129 -13.27 -13.24 4.22
C THR A 129 -12.85 -14.17 5.35
N GLY A 130 -13.54 -14.10 6.48
CA GLY A 130 -13.28 -14.88 7.69
C GLY A 130 -11.94 -14.55 8.36
N THR A 131 -11.74 -15.10 9.54
CA THR A 131 -10.64 -14.73 10.46
C THR A 131 -9.32 -15.46 10.17
N GLY A 132 -9.31 -16.45 9.28
CA GLY A 132 -8.10 -17.19 8.92
C GLY A 132 -7.10 -16.34 8.13
N THR A 133 -5.87 -16.84 8.00
CA THR A 133 -4.81 -16.24 7.17
C THR A 133 -4.82 -16.87 5.78
N PHE A 134 -4.95 -16.06 4.73
CA PHE A 134 -4.73 -16.50 3.35
C PHE A 134 -3.34 -16.07 2.90
N THR A 135 -2.45 -17.02 2.66
CA THR A 135 -1.09 -16.77 2.19
C THR A 135 -1.00 -16.93 0.68
N TYR A 136 -0.71 -15.85 -0.04
CA TYR A 136 -0.52 -15.89 -1.49
C TYR A 136 0.94 -16.19 -1.81
N SER A 137 1.24 -17.44 -2.23
CA SER A 137 2.62 -17.95 -2.43
C SER A 137 2.90 -18.40 -3.86
N GLY A 138 2.10 -17.97 -4.83
CA GLY A 138 2.29 -18.38 -6.23
C GLY A 138 3.62 -17.86 -6.76
N SER A 139 4.09 -18.41 -7.89
CA SER A 139 5.24 -17.88 -8.63
C SER A 139 4.81 -17.02 -9.82
N GLY A 140 3.68 -17.31 -10.45
CA GLY A 140 3.09 -16.49 -11.51
C GLY A 140 2.38 -15.22 -10.99
N ALA A 141 2.39 -14.16 -11.79
CA ALA A 141 1.68 -12.92 -11.49
C ALA A 141 0.16 -13.10 -11.66
N ASN A 142 -0.61 -12.44 -10.81
CA ASN A 142 -2.06 -12.34 -10.97
C ASN A 142 -2.41 -11.30 -12.03
N THR A 143 -3.45 -11.55 -12.80
CA THR A 143 -3.92 -10.65 -13.88
C THR A 143 -5.41 -10.41 -13.82
N TYR A 144 -6.01 -10.55 -12.64
CA TYR A 144 -7.37 -10.09 -12.44
C TYR A 144 -7.42 -8.55 -12.44
N SER A 145 -8.50 -8.01 -12.99
CA SER A 145 -8.62 -6.55 -13.25
C SER A 145 -9.46 -5.80 -12.21
N GLY A 146 -9.99 -6.49 -11.22
CA GLY A 146 -10.76 -5.87 -10.13
C GLY A 146 -9.96 -5.70 -8.84
N ASN A 147 -10.64 -5.14 -7.84
CA ASN A 147 -10.09 -4.85 -6.51
C ASN A 147 -9.74 -6.14 -5.74
N THR A 148 -8.82 -5.97 -4.80
CA THR A 148 -8.49 -6.96 -3.76
C THR A 148 -9.07 -6.48 -2.44
N GLU A 149 -10.07 -7.19 -1.93
CA GLU A 149 -10.77 -6.87 -0.68
C GLU A 149 -10.38 -7.86 0.43
N ILE A 150 -10.06 -7.34 1.61
CA ILE A 150 -9.79 -8.13 2.82
C ILE A 150 -10.79 -7.73 3.90
N GLN A 151 -11.63 -8.67 4.33
CA GLN A 151 -12.70 -8.44 5.29
C GLN A 151 -12.85 -9.60 6.28
N GLY A 152 -13.74 -9.44 7.26
CA GLY A 152 -14.08 -10.49 8.23
C GLY A 152 -13.00 -10.75 9.30
N GLY A 153 -12.11 -9.76 9.51
CA GLY A 153 -11.10 -9.80 10.57
C GLY A 153 -9.93 -10.75 10.35
N GLY A 154 -9.74 -11.23 9.13
CA GLY A 154 -8.63 -12.10 8.78
C GLY A 154 -7.45 -11.38 8.14
N THR A 155 -6.41 -12.16 7.91
CA THR A 155 -5.15 -11.71 7.30
C THR A 155 -5.04 -12.20 5.86
N MET A 156 -4.63 -11.32 4.95
CA MET A 156 -4.02 -11.70 3.68
C MET A 156 -2.51 -11.46 3.78
N ARG A 157 -1.72 -12.51 3.61
CA ARG A 157 -0.26 -12.50 3.76
C ARG A 157 0.42 -12.82 2.44
N LEU A 158 1.52 -12.13 2.14
CA LEU A 158 2.37 -12.49 1.01
C LEU A 158 3.31 -13.66 1.35
N GLY A 159 3.35 -14.64 0.45
CA GLY A 159 4.36 -15.70 0.40
C GLY A 159 5.34 -15.53 -0.76
N ALA A 160 5.13 -14.51 -1.61
CA ALA A 160 6.01 -14.08 -2.70
C ALA A 160 5.73 -12.59 -3.01
N ALA A 161 6.65 -11.91 -3.69
CA ALA A 161 6.48 -10.49 -4.09
C ALA A 161 5.54 -10.31 -5.28
N ASN A 162 4.92 -9.14 -5.44
CA ASN A 162 4.05 -8.80 -6.59
C ASN A 162 2.93 -9.84 -6.81
N ARG A 163 2.11 -10.11 -5.79
CA ARG A 163 0.98 -11.06 -5.91
C ARG A 163 -0.32 -10.32 -6.20
N ILE A 164 -0.51 -9.10 -5.73
CA ILE A 164 -1.66 -8.28 -6.11
C ILE A 164 -1.35 -7.66 -7.48
N PRO A 165 -2.29 -7.64 -8.43
CA PRO A 165 -2.09 -6.91 -9.69
C PRO A 165 -1.86 -5.42 -9.40
N ASP A 166 -0.84 -4.82 -10.02
CA ASP A 166 -0.42 -3.43 -9.74
C ASP A 166 -1.54 -2.39 -9.88
N GLY A 167 -2.54 -2.63 -10.74
CA GLY A 167 -3.71 -1.75 -10.91
C GLY A 167 -4.88 -2.07 -9.98
N SER A 168 -4.74 -3.02 -9.07
CA SER A 168 -5.79 -3.44 -8.14
C SER A 168 -5.81 -2.51 -6.93
N SER A 169 -6.98 -1.92 -6.67
CA SER A 169 -7.27 -1.25 -5.39
C SER A 169 -7.24 -2.26 -4.26
N LEU A 170 -6.45 -2.00 -3.22
CA LEU A 170 -6.40 -2.81 -2.00
C LEU A 170 -7.35 -2.22 -0.96
N GLN A 171 -8.46 -2.91 -0.71
CA GLN A 171 -9.49 -2.47 0.23
C GLN A 171 -9.50 -3.34 1.49
N LEU A 172 -9.32 -2.73 2.65
CA LEU A 172 -9.41 -3.37 3.95
C LEU A 172 -10.73 -2.98 4.64
N CYS A 173 -11.50 -3.97 5.11
CA CYS A 173 -12.73 -3.80 5.89
C CYS A 173 -12.68 -4.56 7.24
N GLY A 174 -13.39 -4.07 8.26
CA GLY A 174 -13.32 -4.60 9.64
C GLY A 174 -11.90 -4.60 10.21
N ASN A 175 -11.62 -5.40 11.22
CA ASN A 175 -10.27 -5.58 11.79
C ASN A 175 -9.33 -6.44 10.90
N SER A 176 -9.33 -6.22 9.58
CA SER A 176 -8.53 -6.99 8.63
C SER A 176 -7.07 -6.56 8.60
N THR A 177 -6.20 -7.49 8.18
CA THR A 177 -4.76 -7.25 8.05
C THR A 177 -4.25 -7.60 6.66
N PHE A 178 -3.46 -6.73 6.06
CA PHE A 178 -2.57 -7.05 4.96
C PHE A 178 -1.12 -7.13 5.45
N ASP A 179 -0.46 -8.26 5.24
CA ASP A 179 0.89 -8.53 5.74
C ASP A 179 1.86 -8.82 4.59
N LEU A 180 2.81 -7.90 4.36
CA LEU A 180 3.86 -8.02 3.35
C LEU A 180 4.82 -9.17 3.62
N ASN A 181 5.02 -9.56 4.89
CA ASN A 181 5.84 -10.71 5.29
C ASN A 181 7.23 -10.75 4.59
N GLY A 182 7.89 -9.60 4.46
CA GLY A 182 9.23 -9.48 3.88
C GLY A 182 9.27 -9.37 2.35
N PHE A 183 8.12 -9.29 1.69
CA PHE A 183 8.00 -9.16 0.24
C PHE A 183 7.52 -7.76 -0.16
N ASN A 184 8.10 -7.22 -1.23
CA ASN A 184 7.62 -5.97 -1.82
C ASN A 184 6.31 -6.22 -2.57
N GLU A 185 5.43 -5.22 -2.58
CA GLU A 185 4.16 -5.27 -3.28
C GLU A 185 3.84 -3.91 -3.91
N THR A 186 3.16 -3.96 -5.06
CA THR A 186 2.63 -2.79 -5.75
C THR A 186 1.11 -2.93 -5.87
N ILE A 187 0.39 -1.87 -5.52
CA ILE A 187 -1.07 -1.79 -5.59
C ILE A 187 -1.48 -0.48 -6.24
N GLY A 188 -2.73 -0.39 -6.72
CA GLY A 188 -3.22 0.82 -7.38
C GLY A 188 -3.46 1.95 -6.39
N ASP A 189 -4.24 1.67 -5.36
CA ASP A 189 -4.56 2.57 -4.26
C ASP A 189 -4.84 1.76 -2.99
N LEU A 190 -4.74 2.41 -1.84
CA LEU A 190 -5.01 1.81 -0.53
C LEU A 190 -6.30 2.42 0.05
N ASN A 191 -7.25 1.56 0.38
CA ASN A 191 -8.58 1.96 0.82
C ASN A 191 -8.99 1.27 2.13
N SER A 192 -9.60 2.02 3.04
CA SER A 192 -10.32 1.50 4.21
C SER A 192 -11.80 1.89 4.25
N THR A 193 -12.25 2.77 3.33
CA THR A 193 -13.65 3.17 3.24
C THR A 193 -14.19 3.17 1.82
N SER A 194 -15.29 2.45 1.62
CA SER A 194 -16.46 2.99 0.92
C SER A 194 -17.64 2.02 1.09
N GLY A 195 -18.70 2.50 1.75
CA GLY A 195 -20.07 1.94 1.75
C GLY A 195 -20.32 0.54 2.34
N THR A 196 -19.34 -0.38 2.31
CA THR A 196 -19.49 -1.80 2.71
C THR A 196 -18.64 -2.18 3.91
N CYS A 197 -17.54 -1.45 4.17
CA CYS A 197 -16.76 -1.57 5.39
C CYS A 197 -17.45 -0.72 6.48
N GLY A 198 -17.93 -1.34 7.57
CA GLY A 198 -18.51 -0.61 8.70
C GLY A 198 -17.53 0.40 9.33
N SER A 199 -17.99 1.18 10.32
CA SER A 199 -17.31 2.35 10.88
C SER A 199 -16.13 2.08 11.83
N THR A 200 -15.56 0.87 11.84
CA THR A 200 -14.44 0.53 12.74
C THR A 200 -13.13 0.61 11.97
N PHE A 201 -12.21 1.46 12.42
CA PHE A 201 -10.99 1.84 11.70
C PHE A 201 -9.74 0.99 12.03
N ASP A 202 -9.90 -0.20 12.62
CA ASP A 202 -8.78 -1.03 13.11
C ASP A 202 -8.12 -1.90 12.02
N HIS A 203 -8.09 -1.42 10.77
CA HIS A 203 -7.39 -2.11 9.69
C HIS A 203 -5.89 -1.95 9.83
N ILE A 204 -5.12 -2.98 9.48
CA ILE A 204 -3.67 -2.96 9.57
C ILE A 204 -3.02 -3.33 8.24
N VAL A 205 -2.13 -2.49 7.75
CA VAL A 205 -1.08 -2.87 6.81
C VAL A 205 0.21 -3.04 7.59
N THR A 206 0.90 -4.17 7.42
CA THR A 206 2.13 -4.44 8.15
C THR A 206 3.17 -5.17 7.32
N ASN A 207 4.40 -5.15 7.81
CA ASN A 207 5.40 -6.15 7.48
C ASN A 207 5.82 -6.86 8.75
N SER A 208 5.37 -8.11 8.94
CA SER A 208 5.74 -8.91 10.12
C SER A 208 7.15 -9.50 10.05
N SER A 209 7.85 -9.36 8.91
CA SER A 209 9.18 -9.94 8.72
C SER A 209 10.28 -9.11 9.35
N ALA A 210 11.39 -9.78 9.70
CA ALA A 210 12.61 -9.11 10.10
C ALA A 210 13.29 -8.37 8.93
N THR A 211 13.04 -8.80 7.69
CA THR A 211 13.53 -8.17 6.46
C THR A 211 12.62 -7.00 6.10
N PRO A 212 13.15 -5.78 5.86
CA PRO A 212 12.35 -4.67 5.38
C PRO A 212 11.63 -4.98 4.07
N ALA A 213 10.42 -4.47 3.91
CA ALA A 213 9.61 -4.62 2.71
C ALA A 213 9.04 -3.26 2.30
N THR A 214 8.78 -3.08 1.01
CA THR A 214 8.21 -1.86 0.46
C THR A 214 6.78 -2.11 -0.01
N LEU A 215 5.83 -1.32 0.49
CA LEU A 215 4.53 -1.16 -0.15
C LEU A 215 4.59 0.03 -1.11
N THR A 216 4.35 -0.23 -2.39
CA THR A 216 4.21 0.80 -3.41
C THR A 216 2.74 1.01 -3.74
N ILE A 217 2.26 2.22 -3.53
CA ILE A 217 0.97 2.70 -4.03
C ILE A 217 1.25 3.38 -5.38
N GLN A 218 0.97 2.67 -6.46
CA GLN A 218 1.09 3.15 -7.82
C GLN A 218 -0.27 3.68 -8.29
N LEU A 219 -0.54 4.93 -7.94
CA LEU A 219 -1.78 5.60 -8.28
C LEU A 219 -2.02 5.55 -9.78
N LEU A 220 -3.23 5.13 -10.15
CA LEU A 220 -3.73 5.23 -11.51
C LEU A 220 -4.14 6.68 -11.81
N ASP A 221 -4.26 7.04 -13.09
CA ASP A 221 -4.73 8.37 -13.47
C ASP A 221 -6.17 8.62 -12.96
N GLY A 222 -6.37 9.72 -12.24
CA GLY A 222 -7.61 10.02 -11.51
C GLY A 222 -7.93 9.05 -10.35
N GLY A 223 -6.97 8.21 -9.93
CA GLY A 223 -7.14 7.28 -8.80
C GLY A 223 -7.27 8.02 -7.47
N TYR A 224 -8.10 7.48 -6.58
CA TYR A 224 -8.34 8.01 -5.24
C TYR A 224 -8.34 6.89 -4.21
N GLY A 225 -7.37 6.94 -3.30
CA GLY A 225 -7.32 6.08 -2.12
C GLY A 225 -7.61 6.86 -0.85
N TYR A 226 -8.37 6.29 0.08
CA TYR A 226 -8.50 6.80 1.44
C TYR A 226 -8.26 5.69 2.44
N TYR A 227 -7.22 5.85 3.26
CA TYR A 227 -6.83 4.88 4.28
C TYR A 227 -6.71 5.51 5.67
N SER A 228 -7.62 5.10 6.54
CA SER A 228 -7.72 5.49 7.95
C SER A 228 -7.21 4.43 8.93
N GLY A 229 -6.70 3.29 8.43
CA GLY A 229 -6.07 2.26 9.25
C GLY A 229 -4.60 2.55 9.57
N SER A 230 -3.94 1.63 10.27
CA SER A 230 -2.53 1.76 10.64
C SER A 230 -1.60 1.01 9.69
N ILE A 231 -0.55 1.70 9.24
CA ILE A 231 0.60 1.14 8.54
C ILE A 231 1.75 0.95 9.54
N THR A 232 2.25 -0.28 9.68
CA THR A 232 3.17 -0.68 10.77
C THR A 232 4.32 -1.57 10.30
N GLY A 233 5.25 -1.88 11.21
CA GLY A 233 6.32 -2.84 10.98
C GLY A 233 7.50 -2.28 10.18
N LYS A 234 8.41 -3.16 9.73
CA LYS A 234 9.59 -2.78 8.94
C LYS A 234 9.22 -2.51 7.49
N LEU A 235 8.42 -1.48 7.28
CA LEU A 235 7.79 -1.16 6.00
C LEU A 235 8.33 0.19 5.49
N ASN A 236 8.73 0.22 4.22
CA ASN A 236 8.88 1.46 3.46
C ASN A 236 7.58 1.74 2.69
N LEU A 237 7.16 2.99 2.64
CA LEU A 237 6.00 3.42 1.88
C LEU A 237 6.46 4.19 0.65
N VAL A 238 6.00 3.80 -0.53
CA VAL A 238 6.22 4.53 -1.78
C VAL A 238 4.86 4.94 -2.35
N VAL A 239 4.69 6.20 -2.71
CA VAL A 239 3.56 6.71 -3.49
C VAL A 239 4.11 7.19 -4.83
N SER A 240 3.54 6.68 -5.92
CA SER A 240 4.05 6.85 -7.27
C SER A 240 2.90 6.80 -8.29
N GLY A 241 3.23 6.94 -9.58
CA GLY A 241 2.22 6.94 -10.64
C GLY A 241 1.39 8.23 -10.65
N GLY A 242 0.22 8.18 -11.30
CA GLY A 242 -0.76 9.25 -11.32
C GLY A 242 -0.36 10.53 -12.08
N GLY A 243 -1.36 11.25 -12.59
CA GLY A 243 -1.24 12.69 -12.85
C GLY A 243 -1.33 13.49 -11.55
N ASN A 244 -1.29 14.82 -11.64
CA ASN A 244 -1.39 15.71 -10.47
C ASN A 244 -2.72 15.55 -9.69
N ASP A 245 -3.74 14.95 -10.30
CA ASP A 245 -5.08 14.79 -9.73
C ASP A 245 -5.30 13.44 -9.04
N ALA A 246 -4.34 12.50 -9.15
CA ALA A 246 -4.42 11.21 -8.46
C ALA A 246 -3.95 11.36 -7.01
N GLN A 247 -4.66 10.74 -6.07
CA GLN A 247 -4.51 11.04 -4.65
C GLN A 247 -4.57 9.80 -3.76
N GLN A 248 -3.73 9.77 -2.73
CA GLN A 248 -3.82 8.85 -1.60
C GLN A 248 -3.94 9.65 -0.30
N ASP A 249 -5.06 9.48 0.40
CA ASP A 249 -5.30 10.04 1.73
C ASP A 249 -4.85 9.05 2.81
N LEU A 250 -4.07 9.55 3.77
CA LEU A 250 -3.73 8.86 5.01
C LEU A 250 -4.32 9.64 6.19
N ASP A 251 -5.26 9.00 6.89
CA ASP A 251 -5.97 9.55 8.06
C ASP A 251 -5.77 8.70 9.32
N GLY A 252 -5.08 7.56 9.20
CA GLY A 252 -4.77 6.68 10.33
C GLY A 252 -3.44 7.01 11.01
N ALA A 253 -3.27 6.54 12.25
CA ALA A 253 -2.00 6.65 12.96
C ALA A 253 -1.02 5.55 12.51
N ASN A 254 0.14 5.94 12.01
CA ASN A 254 1.12 5.05 11.39
C ASN A 254 2.39 4.92 12.24
N THR A 255 2.96 3.72 12.29
CA THR A 255 4.16 3.38 13.09
C THR A 255 5.17 2.51 12.33
N TYR A 256 5.16 2.54 11.01
CA TYR A 256 6.18 1.87 10.21
C TYR A 256 7.56 2.50 10.46
N THR A 257 8.62 1.71 10.35
CA THR A 257 9.99 2.14 10.69
C THR A 257 10.85 2.47 9.46
N GLY A 258 10.34 2.23 8.26
CA GLY A 258 11.04 2.53 7.01
C GLY A 258 10.83 3.97 6.55
N THR A 259 11.23 4.25 5.31
CA THR A 259 11.12 5.57 4.69
C THR A 259 9.79 5.79 3.99
N THR A 260 9.49 7.05 3.67
CA THR A 260 8.38 7.43 2.79
C THR A 260 8.94 8.11 1.55
N LEU A 261 8.64 7.59 0.36
CA LEU A 261 8.99 8.22 -0.93
C LEU A 261 7.71 8.62 -1.65
N VAL A 262 7.63 9.85 -2.12
CA VAL A 262 6.54 10.34 -2.98
C VAL A 262 7.13 10.81 -4.29
N SER A 263 6.96 10.00 -5.34
CA SER A 263 7.52 10.24 -6.66
C SER A 263 6.48 10.50 -7.74
N GLY A 264 5.18 10.40 -7.41
CA GLY A 264 4.06 10.70 -8.30
C GLY A 264 2.76 10.85 -7.50
N GLY A 265 1.74 11.45 -8.11
CA GLY A 265 0.46 11.76 -7.48
C GLY A 265 0.57 12.67 -6.25
N LEU A 266 -0.54 12.77 -5.52
CA LEU A 266 -0.68 13.51 -4.27
C LEU A 266 -0.81 12.55 -3.09
N LEU A 267 0.13 12.59 -2.15
CA LEU A 267 -0.03 11.98 -0.82
C LEU A 267 -0.61 13.03 0.14
N ASN A 268 -1.80 12.80 0.65
CA ASN A 268 -2.47 13.73 1.52
C ASN A 268 -2.46 13.23 2.97
N ILE A 269 -1.99 14.07 3.88
CA ILE A 269 -1.79 13.77 5.28
C ILE A 269 -2.92 14.44 6.06
N LEU A 270 -3.91 13.64 6.46
CA LEU A 270 -5.14 14.10 7.10
C LEU A 270 -5.12 14.00 8.63
N ALA A 271 -4.19 13.22 9.20
CA ALA A 271 -4.00 13.08 10.64
C ALA A 271 -2.57 13.41 11.09
N THR A 272 -2.41 13.87 12.33
CA THR A 272 -1.10 14.25 12.90
C THR A 272 -0.10 13.09 12.95
N ALA A 273 -0.59 11.85 13.10
CA ALA A 273 0.23 10.64 13.11
C ALA A 273 0.16 9.87 11.78
N ALA A 274 -0.37 10.46 10.70
CA ALA A 274 -0.42 9.80 9.39
C ALA A 274 0.96 9.60 8.75
N LEU A 275 1.99 10.29 9.26
CA LEU A 275 3.38 9.91 9.06
C LEU A 275 4.01 9.58 10.43
N PRO A 276 4.79 8.49 10.56
CA PRO A 276 5.55 8.24 11.77
C PRO A 276 6.57 9.36 12.00
N SER A 277 6.68 9.90 13.21
CA SER A 277 7.63 10.99 13.51
C SER A 277 9.10 10.61 13.24
N ALA A 278 9.42 9.31 13.26
CA ALA A 278 10.75 8.80 12.94
C ALA A 278 10.99 8.56 11.44
N THR A 279 9.96 8.69 10.57
CA THR A 279 10.11 8.43 9.13
C THR A 279 10.94 9.52 8.46
N ASN A 280 11.82 9.11 7.54
CA ASN A 280 12.41 10.03 6.59
C ASN A 280 11.51 10.09 5.36
N ILE A 281 11.10 11.30 4.96
CA ILE A 281 10.28 11.52 3.77
C ILE A 281 11.12 12.15 2.65
N THR A 282 11.02 11.58 1.45
CA THR A 282 11.60 12.11 0.22
C THR A 282 10.48 12.37 -0.77
N ILE A 283 10.42 13.59 -1.32
CA ILE A 283 9.48 13.96 -2.37
C ILE A 283 10.30 14.24 -3.62
N THR A 284 9.97 13.61 -4.75
CA THR A 284 10.61 13.87 -6.06
C THR A 284 9.52 14.17 -7.07
N SER A 285 9.73 15.11 -7.99
CA SER A 285 8.67 15.43 -8.94
C SER A 285 8.40 14.25 -9.89
N PRO A 286 7.14 14.03 -10.30
CA PRO A 286 5.98 14.93 -10.08
C PRO A 286 5.27 14.79 -8.73
N GLY A 287 5.75 13.95 -7.81
CA GLY A 287 5.11 13.69 -6.51
C GLY A 287 4.86 14.95 -5.67
N GLN A 288 3.72 14.96 -4.98
CA GLN A 288 3.24 16.04 -4.13
C GLN A 288 2.77 15.49 -2.77
N VAL A 289 2.89 16.29 -1.71
CA VAL A 289 2.39 15.96 -0.37
C VAL A 289 1.54 17.10 0.19
N ALA A 290 0.26 16.87 0.48
CA ALA A 290 -0.57 17.82 1.21
C ALA A 290 -0.46 17.60 2.71
N LEU A 291 -0.18 18.66 3.47
CA LEU A 291 -0.18 18.62 4.94
C LEU A 291 -1.45 19.31 5.46
N ASN A 292 -2.54 18.54 5.56
CA ASN A 292 -3.81 19.03 6.09
C ASN A 292 -3.92 18.90 7.62
N ALA A 293 -2.96 18.21 8.24
CA ALA A 293 -2.77 18.12 9.68
C ALA A 293 -1.31 18.41 10.07
N ASP A 294 -1.07 18.67 11.36
CA ASP A 294 0.25 18.95 11.93
C ASP A 294 1.12 17.69 12.06
N ALA A 295 1.31 16.97 10.95
CA ALA A 295 2.16 15.78 10.93
C ALA A 295 3.64 16.13 11.06
N THR A 296 4.39 15.21 11.66
CA THR A 296 5.84 15.35 11.85
C THR A 296 6.58 14.18 11.19
N CYS A 297 7.84 14.42 10.83
CA CYS A 297 8.75 13.43 10.27
C CYS A 297 10.16 13.70 10.81
N ASN A 298 11.07 12.74 10.64
CA ASN A 298 12.44 12.86 11.13
C ASN A 298 13.26 13.76 10.20
N THR A 299 13.24 13.47 8.90
CA THR A 299 13.85 14.32 7.88
C THR A 299 12.94 14.46 6.67
N LEU A 300 12.98 15.63 6.03
CA LEU A 300 12.29 15.90 4.77
C LEU A 300 13.33 16.19 3.69
N THR A 301 13.26 15.48 2.57
CA THR A 301 14.11 15.67 1.39
C THR A 301 13.23 16.04 0.20
N LEU A 302 13.56 17.11 -0.50
CA LEU A 302 12.85 17.57 -1.70
C LEU A 302 13.79 17.47 -2.90
N GLY A 303 13.48 16.57 -3.83
CA GLY A 303 14.39 16.16 -4.89
C GLY A 303 15.68 15.60 -4.27
N SER A 304 16.77 16.37 -4.39
CA SER A 304 18.08 16.03 -3.82
C SER A 304 18.43 16.82 -2.55
N LEU A 305 17.55 17.71 -2.10
CA LEU A 305 17.82 18.65 -1.02
C LEU A 305 17.22 18.21 0.31
N LEU A 306 18.08 17.92 1.28
CA LEU A 306 17.69 17.74 2.67
C LEU A 306 17.25 19.07 3.28
N GLN A 307 16.05 19.10 3.86
CA GLN A 307 15.55 20.18 4.68
C GLN A 307 16.12 20.01 6.10
N PHE A 308 16.70 21.07 6.66
CA PHE A 308 17.42 21.01 7.94
C PHE A 308 16.48 20.64 9.10
N ALA A 309 17.01 19.94 10.10
CA ALA A 309 16.23 19.45 11.25
C ALA A 309 15.96 20.56 12.29
N GLY A 310 14.84 20.44 13.00
CA GLY A 310 14.56 21.18 14.24
C GLY A 310 13.26 21.97 14.25
N THR A 311 12.56 22.09 13.11
CA THR A 311 11.37 22.93 13.00
C THR A 311 10.47 22.38 11.91
N THR A 312 9.15 22.31 12.13
CA THR A 312 8.19 22.04 11.07
C THR A 312 8.45 23.01 9.90
N HIS A 313 8.79 22.46 8.73
CA HIS A 313 9.08 23.23 7.52
C HIS A 313 7.88 23.21 6.58
N GLY A 314 7.48 24.36 6.06
CA GLY A 314 6.38 24.47 5.11
C GLY A 314 6.41 25.76 4.31
N SER A 315 5.46 25.92 3.39
CA SER A 315 5.26 27.19 2.66
C SER A 315 4.88 28.32 3.62
N THR A 316 5.06 29.58 3.20
CA THR A 316 4.58 30.78 3.91
C THR A 316 3.07 30.78 4.18
N SER A 317 2.30 30.03 3.38
CA SER A 317 0.87 29.82 3.57
C SER A 317 0.51 28.74 4.60
N SER A 318 1.46 27.90 5.02
CA SER A 318 1.21 26.80 5.97
C SER A 318 1.30 27.24 7.43
N ALA A 319 0.85 26.39 8.37
CA ALA A 319 1.00 26.60 9.82
C ALA A 319 2.40 26.25 10.37
N ALA A 320 3.35 25.86 9.51
CA ALA A 320 4.69 25.44 9.91
C ALA A 320 5.46 26.54 10.65
N SER A 321 6.26 26.14 11.65
CA SER A 321 7.06 27.08 12.45
C SER A 321 8.18 27.73 11.64
N ASN A 322 8.70 27.04 10.62
CA ASN A 322 9.76 27.55 9.74
C ASN A 322 9.28 27.59 8.29
N LYS A 323 8.80 28.77 7.92
CA LYS A 323 8.20 29.05 6.61
C LYS A 323 9.25 29.53 5.62
N ASN A 324 9.42 28.83 4.50
CA ASN A 324 10.35 29.27 3.44
C ASN A 324 9.93 28.75 2.05
N ASP A 325 9.28 29.60 1.25
CA ASP A 325 8.83 29.26 -0.12
C ASP A 325 9.97 29.00 -1.11
N THR A 326 11.21 29.26 -0.71
CA THR A 326 12.39 28.91 -1.52
C THR A 326 12.46 27.40 -1.82
N TYR A 327 11.96 26.57 -0.91
CA TYR A 327 11.99 25.11 -1.03
C TYR A 327 10.61 24.51 -1.31
N PHE A 328 9.54 25.30 -1.23
CA PHE A 328 8.16 24.85 -1.39
C PHE A 328 7.42 25.81 -2.32
N TYR A 329 6.81 25.30 -3.40
CA TYR A 329 5.69 26.03 -4.01
C TYR A 329 4.39 25.47 -3.42
N SER A 330 3.69 26.28 -2.64
CA SER A 330 2.28 26.02 -2.36
C SER A 330 1.45 26.78 -3.37
N THR A 331 0.41 26.13 -3.90
CA THR A 331 -0.67 26.80 -4.64
C THR A 331 -1.63 27.53 -3.69
N ALA A 332 -1.15 28.00 -2.54
CA ALA A 332 -1.93 28.53 -1.40
C ALA A 332 -2.83 27.49 -0.67
N THR A 333 -2.65 26.18 -0.92
CA THR A 333 -3.50 25.11 -0.37
C THR A 333 -2.81 24.17 0.63
N GLY A 334 -1.60 24.46 1.10
CA GLY A 334 -0.88 23.57 2.04
C GLY A 334 -0.23 22.32 1.40
N VAL A 335 -0.12 22.30 0.07
CA VAL A 335 0.59 21.25 -0.68
C VAL A 335 2.08 21.58 -0.80
N LEU A 336 2.93 20.62 -0.45
CA LEU A 336 4.38 20.61 -0.66
C LEU A 336 4.69 19.82 -1.92
N THR A 337 5.41 20.42 -2.85
CA THR A 337 5.79 19.73 -4.09
C THR A 337 7.28 19.87 -4.33
N ALA A 338 7.91 18.80 -4.81
CA ALA A 338 9.33 18.83 -5.14
C ALA A 338 9.58 19.59 -6.44
N THR A 339 10.41 20.64 -6.38
CA THR A 339 10.95 21.27 -7.59
C THR A 339 12.03 20.36 -8.19
N ASN A 340 11.66 19.47 -9.12
CA ASN A 340 12.66 18.82 -9.98
C ASN A 340 13.28 19.91 -10.87
N GLY A 341 14.38 20.50 -10.41
CA GLY A 341 15.09 21.50 -11.21
C GLY A 341 16.20 22.24 -10.49
N ASN A 342 16.18 22.31 -9.16
CA ASN A 342 17.18 23.05 -8.41
C ASN A 342 18.08 22.08 -7.63
N VAL A 343 19.21 21.72 -8.22
CA VAL A 343 20.29 21.10 -7.44
C VAL A 343 20.78 22.15 -6.45
N VAL A 344 20.95 21.79 -5.18
CA VAL A 344 21.64 22.67 -4.24
C VAL A 344 23.13 22.53 -4.43
N LYS A 345 23.74 23.58 -4.96
CA LYS A 345 25.18 23.70 -5.16
C LYS A 345 25.77 24.44 -3.97
N THR A 346 26.63 23.78 -3.21
CA THR A 346 27.31 24.40 -2.06
C THR A 346 28.75 24.72 -2.42
N SER A 347 29.25 25.90 -2.04
CA SER A 347 30.66 26.23 -2.25
C SER A 347 31.55 25.36 -1.37
N THR A 348 32.52 24.69 -1.96
CA THR A 348 33.52 23.84 -1.30
C THR A 348 34.83 24.57 -1.00
N LYS A 349 35.03 25.73 -1.64
CA LYS A 349 36.18 26.62 -1.46
C LYS A 349 35.85 28.04 -1.93
N THR A 350 36.68 29.01 -1.54
CA THR A 350 36.70 30.36 -2.12
C THR A 350 37.08 30.30 -3.61
N GLY A 351 36.37 31.04 -4.47
CA GLY A 351 36.64 31.03 -5.91
C GLY A 351 35.61 31.76 -6.76
N ASN A 352 35.72 31.62 -8.08
CA ASN A 352 34.79 32.25 -9.03
C ASN A 352 33.52 31.41 -9.19
N TRP A 353 32.36 32.05 -9.29
CA TRP A 353 31.08 31.40 -9.55
C TRP A 353 31.10 30.46 -10.75
N THR A 354 31.81 30.84 -11.81
CA THR A 354 31.90 30.04 -13.05
C THR A 354 32.93 28.91 -12.99
N ASP A 355 33.67 28.76 -11.89
CA ASP A 355 34.57 27.62 -11.68
C ASP A 355 33.78 26.42 -11.15
N ALA A 356 33.61 25.39 -11.99
CA ALA A 356 32.92 24.16 -11.65
C ALA A 356 33.45 23.47 -10.39
N SER A 357 34.75 23.64 -10.07
CA SER A 357 35.40 23.00 -8.93
C SER A 357 35.08 23.68 -7.59
N VAL A 358 34.48 24.87 -7.61
CA VAL A 358 33.98 25.58 -6.42
C VAL A 358 32.74 24.92 -5.84
N TRP A 359 32.03 24.08 -6.60
CA TRP A 359 30.69 23.64 -6.22
C TRP A 359 30.60 22.14 -5.94
N SER A 360 29.76 21.78 -4.98
CA SER A 360 29.32 20.41 -4.73
C SER A 360 27.79 20.33 -4.81
N PRO A 361 27.21 19.43 -5.62
CA PRO A 361 27.88 18.54 -6.58
C PRO A 361 28.66 19.30 -7.67
N SER A 362 29.77 18.73 -8.17
CA SER A 362 30.66 19.36 -9.16
C SER A 362 29.91 19.93 -10.37
N GLY A 363 30.37 21.06 -10.90
CA GLY A 363 29.78 21.75 -12.04
C GLY A 363 29.25 23.14 -11.67
N VAL A 364 29.27 24.06 -12.63
CA VAL A 364 28.77 25.42 -12.45
C VAL A 364 27.26 25.40 -12.15
N PRO A 365 26.76 26.15 -11.15
CA PRO A 365 25.35 26.22 -10.85
C PRO A 365 24.56 26.73 -12.07
N ALA A 366 23.56 25.99 -12.53
CA ALA A 366 22.67 26.36 -13.62
C ALA A 366 21.61 27.39 -13.17
N THR A 367 20.96 28.13 -14.07
CA THR A 367 20.06 29.26 -13.72
C THR A 367 18.98 28.94 -12.67
N GLY A 368 18.46 27.71 -12.67
CA GLY A 368 17.52 27.21 -11.67
C GLY A 368 18.18 26.83 -10.35
N ASP A 369 19.40 26.28 -10.34
CA ASP A 369 20.05 25.76 -9.14
C ASP A 369 20.04 26.75 -7.96
N SER A 370 19.70 26.20 -6.80
CA SER A 370 19.84 26.92 -5.54
C SER A 370 21.28 26.82 -5.06
N VAL A 371 21.83 27.91 -4.52
CA VAL A 371 23.26 28.01 -4.23
C VAL A 371 23.46 28.37 -2.77
N ILE A 372 24.35 27.65 -2.10
CA ILE A 372 24.81 27.98 -0.74
C ILE A 372 26.28 28.38 -0.82
N ILE A 373 26.59 29.62 -0.43
CA ILE A 373 27.97 30.03 -0.19
C ILE A 373 28.25 29.73 1.28
N ALA A 374 29.06 28.70 1.52
CA ALA A 374 29.36 28.24 2.87
C ALA A 374 30.08 29.32 3.69
N ALA A 375 29.94 29.23 5.01
CA ALA A 375 30.64 30.13 5.93
C ALA A 375 32.15 30.10 5.66
N THR A 376 32.82 31.25 5.78
CA THR A 376 34.25 31.46 5.48
C THR A 376 34.66 31.44 3.99
N HIS A 377 33.76 31.09 3.07
CA HIS A 377 34.05 31.14 1.63
C HIS A 377 33.67 32.49 1.02
N THR A 378 34.51 32.97 0.11
CA THR A 378 34.20 34.11 -0.75
C THR A 378 33.97 33.61 -2.18
N VAL A 379 32.80 33.92 -2.75
CA VAL A 379 32.51 33.63 -4.16
C VAL A 379 32.43 34.93 -4.94
N THR A 380 33.18 35.04 -6.03
CA THR A 380 33.17 36.19 -6.93
C THR A 380 32.36 35.93 -8.19
N THR A 381 31.69 36.95 -8.72
CA THR A 381 30.95 36.88 -9.99
C THR A 381 31.00 38.22 -10.74
N THR A 382 30.82 38.20 -12.07
CA THR A 382 30.78 39.41 -12.92
C THR A 382 29.36 39.91 -13.19
N GLY A 383 28.38 39.40 -12.43
CA GLY A 383 26.96 39.63 -12.63
C GLY A 383 26.27 38.36 -13.12
N ILE A 384 25.10 38.05 -12.55
CA ILE A 384 24.36 36.83 -12.86
C ILE A 384 22.87 37.06 -12.64
N THR A 385 22.03 36.49 -13.51
CA THR A 385 20.58 36.48 -13.34
C THR A 385 20.14 35.04 -13.24
N ARG A 386 19.45 34.71 -12.15
CA ARG A 386 19.08 33.34 -11.80
C ARG A 386 17.67 33.29 -11.25
N THR A 387 16.98 32.17 -11.49
CA THR A 387 15.67 31.87 -10.92
C THR A 387 15.77 31.04 -9.65
N GLY A 388 16.91 30.39 -9.41
CA GLY A 388 17.24 29.73 -8.16
C GLY A 388 17.49 30.66 -6.98
N SER A 389 17.42 30.10 -5.77
CA SER A 389 17.74 30.81 -4.54
C SER A 389 19.23 30.88 -4.27
N VAL A 390 19.67 31.92 -3.57
CA VAL A 390 21.06 32.05 -3.12
C VAL A 390 21.08 32.34 -1.64
N ARG A 391 21.78 31.49 -0.88
CA ARG A 391 22.03 31.67 0.54
C ARG A 391 23.51 32.00 0.75
N VAL A 392 23.79 33.18 1.30
CA VAL A 392 25.15 33.68 1.54
C VAL A 392 25.48 33.58 3.03
N ASN A 393 26.13 32.49 3.45
CA ASN A 393 26.66 32.38 4.81
C ASN A 393 28.13 32.84 4.90
N GLY A 394 28.82 32.94 3.75
CA GLY A 394 30.16 33.52 3.60
C GLY A 394 30.09 34.93 3.01
N THR A 395 30.76 35.16 1.88
CA THR A 395 30.72 36.44 1.17
C THR A 395 30.45 36.22 -0.32
N LEU A 396 29.52 36.99 -0.89
CA LEU A 396 29.26 37.07 -2.33
C LEU A 396 29.68 38.44 -2.86
N SER A 397 30.70 38.47 -3.72
CA SER A 397 31.18 39.71 -4.33
C SER A 397 30.87 39.74 -5.82
N SER A 398 30.06 40.70 -6.26
CA SER A 398 29.69 40.86 -7.68
C SER A 398 30.24 42.17 -8.24
N SER A 399 30.91 42.12 -9.39
CA SER A 399 31.31 43.31 -10.14
C SER A 399 30.25 43.77 -11.18
N GLY A 400 29.09 43.09 -11.22
CA GLY A 400 27.95 43.42 -12.08
C GLY A 400 26.61 43.16 -11.39
N ASN A 401 25.50 43.34 -12.11
CA ASN A 401 24.16 43.15 -11.54
C ASN A 401 23.94 41.69 -11.13
N PHE A 402 23.42 41.48 -9.92
CA PHE A 402 23.11 40.17 -9.38
C PHE A 402 21.61 40.07 -9.11
N THR A 403 20.96 39.05 -9.68
CA THR A 403 19.53 38.75 -9.48
C THR A 403 19.37 37.27 -9.15
N ALA A 404 18.58 36.96 -8.12
CA ALA A 404 18.24 35.61 -7.69
C ALA A 404 16.72 35.50 -7.44
N GLY A 405 16.17 34.29 -7.50
CA GLY A 405 14.74 34.06 -7.19
C GLY A 405 14.42 34.37 -5.73
N SER A 406 15.36 34.09 -4.84
CA SER A 406 15.38 34.59 -3.45
C SER A 406 16.82 34.75 -2.97
N LEU A 407 17.07 35.72 -2.10
CA LEU A 407 18.38 35.96 -1.48
C LEU A 407 18.22 35.94 0.05
N SER A 408 19.05 35.16 0.73
CA SER A 408 19.06 35.05 2.20
C SER A 408 20.48 34.82 2.71
N GLY A 409 20.70 34.93 4.03
CA GLY A 409 22.01 34.71 4.65
C GLY A 409 22.47 35.86 5.53
N THR A 410 23.69 35.77 6.02
CA THR A 410 24.25 36.69 7.03
C THR A 410 25.44 37.50 6.54
N GLY A 411 25.89 37.31 5.29
CA GLY A 411 27.09 37.95 4.75
C GLY A 411 27.02 38.30 3.27
#